data_AF-A0AAU9PNQ0-F1
#
_entry.id   AF-A0AAU9PNQ0-F1
#
_cell.length_a   1.000
_cell.length_b   1.000
_cell.length_c   1.000
_cell.angle_alpha   90.00
_cell.angle_beta   90.00
_cell.angle_gamma   90.00
#
_symmetry.space_group_name_H-M   'P 1'
#
loop_
_entity.id
_entity.type
_entity.pdbx_description
1 polymer ?
#
loop_
_entity_poly.entity_id
_entity_poly.type
_entity_poly.pdbx_seq_one_letter_code
_entity_poly.pdbx_strand_id
1 'polypeptide(L)'
;MGRYKKAAEAILYEKEKQAEAQKAMAEATLYSRQQVADGELYAKQKEAEGLVGLAQAQGTYIRTLSGAMGGNYGALRDYLMINGGMYQEIAKINGEAVKGLQPKISIWTGANGGGDGGDGGAMKEVVGLYKMLPPLFNTVHEQTEMLPPTWIGKITESK
;
A
#
# COMPACT_ATOMS: atom_id res chain seq x y z
N MET A 1 -75.52 38.91 -17.16
CA MET A 1 -74.22 39.16 -17.82
C MET A 1 -73.08 39.49 -16.85
N GLY A 2 -73.22 40.41 -15.88
CA GLY A 2 -72.10 40.85 -15.03
C GLY A 2 -71.52 39.82 -14.04
N ARG A 3 -72.34 38.93 -13.46
CA ARG A 3 -71.86 37.92 -12.47
C ARG A 3 -71.02 36.81 -13.09
N TYR A 4 -71.31 36.41 -14.33
CA TYR A 4 -70.55 35.38 -15.06
C TYR A 4 -69.15 35.88 -15.46
N LYS A 5 -69.01 37.15 -15.86
CA LYS A 5 -67.70 37.75 -16.15
C LYS A 5 -66.82 37.79 -14.91
N LYS A 6 -67.37 38.20 -13.77
CA LYS A 6 -66.65 38.27 -12.49
C LYS A 6 -66.19 36.90 -11.99
N ALA A 7 -66.99 35.86 -12.21
CA ALA A 7 -66.61 34.48 -11.87
C ALA A 7 -65.50 33.93 -12.80
N ALA A 8 -65.56 34.23 -14.09
CA ALA A 8 -64.51 33.85 -15.05
C ALA A 8 -63.18 34.55 -14.76
N GLU A 9 -63.22 35.84 -14.40
CA GLU A 9 -62.04 36.61 -13.98
C GLU A 9 -61.42 36.08 -12.69
N ALA A 10 -62.24 35.68 -11.70
CA ALA A 10 -61.74 35.08 -10.46
C ALA A 10 -61.02 33.74 -10.70
N ILE A 11 -61.57 32.89 -11.57
CA ILE A 11 -60.95 31.60 -11.94
C ILE A 11 -59.62 31.83 -12.69
N LEU A 12 -59.58 32.81 -13.60
CA LEU A 12 -58.35 33.17 -14.31
C LEU A 12 -57.26 33.67 -13.35
N TYR A 13 -57.62 34.56 -12.42
CA TYR A 13 -56.71 35.08 -11.42
C TYR A 13 -56.16 33.97 -10.50
N GLU A 14 -57.01 33.03 -10.09
CA GLU A 14 -56.59 31.89 -9.27
C GLU A 14 -55.66 30.94 -10.04
N LYS A 15 -55.93 30.70 -11.33
CA LYS A 15 -55.06 29.92 -12.21
C LYS A 15 -53.71 30.58 -12.45
N GLU A 16 -53.67 31.89 -12.65
CA GLU A 16 -52.43 32.67 -12.78
C GLU A 16 -51.60 32.59 -11.50
N LYS A 17 -52.23 32.78 -10.33
CA LYS A 17 -51.54 32.68 -9.04
C LYS A 17 -51.02 31.27 -8.77
N GLN A 18 -51.75 30.23 -9.14
CA GLN A 18 -51.27 28.86 -9.06
C GLN A 18 -50.08 28.61 -9.98
N ALA A 19 -50.11 29.10 -11.22
CA ALA A 19 -49.00 28.96 -12.16
C ALA A 19 -47.75 29.73 -11.69
N GLU A 20 -47.93 30.92 -11.13
CA GLU A 20 -46.85 31.73 -10.54
C GLU A 20 -46.23 31.03 -9.32
N ALA A 21 -47.06 30.46 -8.44
CA ALA A 21 -46.59 29.68 -7.30
C ALA A 21 -45.81 28.43 -7.74
N GLN A 22 -46.29 27.72 -8.77
CA GLN A 22 -45.57 26.56 -9.32
C GLN A 22 -44.23 26.95 -9.95
N LYS A 23 -44.17 28.08 -10.68
CA LYS A 23 -42.91 28.60 -11.21
C LYS A 23 -41.92 28.95 -10.10
N ALA A 24 -42.37 29.67 -9.07
CA ALA A 24 -41.54 30.02 -7.93
C ALA A 24 -41.01 28.78 -7.19
N MET A 25 -41.84 27.75 -7.02
CA MET A 25 -41.41 26.49 -6.41
C MET A 25 -40.38 25.74 -7.28
N ALA A 26 -40.56 25.73 -8.60
CA ALA A 26 -39.61 25.12 -9.52
C ALA A 26 -38.27 25.86 -9.53
N GLU A 27 -38.29 27.19 -9.56
CA GLU A 27 -37.09 28.02 -9.47
C GLU A 27 -36.36 27.82 -8.13
N ALA A 28 -37.08 27.80 -7.01
CA ALA A 28 -36.49 27.52 -5.70
C ALA A 28 -35.84 26.13 -5.64
N THR A 29 -36.48 25.13 -6.26
CA THR A 29 -35.94 23.76 -6.33
C THR A 29 -34.68 23.70 -7.18
N LEU A 30 -34.66 24.38 -8.34
CA LEU A 30 -33.49 24.46 -9.20
C LEU A 30 -32.34 25.18 -8.50
N TYR A 31 -32.62 26.30 -7.86
CA TYR A 31 -31.63 27.08 -7.11
C TYR A 31 -31.01 26.26 -5.97
N SER A 32 -31.84 25.53 -5.21
CA SER A 32 -31.36 24.64 -4.15
C SER A 32 -30.46 23.53 -4.71
N ARG A 33 -30.87 22.87 -5.80
CA ARG A 33 -30.06 21.82 -6.44
C ARG A 33 -28.75 22.37 -7.00
N GLN A 34 -28.78 23.57 -7.57
CA GLN A 34 -27.59 24.24 -8.09
C GLN A 34 -26.61 24.54 -6.96
N GLN A 35 -27.06 25.09 -5.84
CA GLN A 35 -26.18 25.33 -4.68
C GLN A 35 -25.55 24.05 -4.14
N VAL A 36 -26.31 22.95 -4.08
CA VAL A 36 -25.77 21.65 -3.64
C VAL A 36 -24.70 21.16 -4.62
N ALA A 37 -24.97 21.20 -5.92
CA ALA A 37 -24.02 20.78 -6.95
C ALA A 37 -22.75 21.64 -6.95
N ASP A 38 -22.89 22.96 -6.80
CA ASP A 38 -21.76 23.90 -6.71
C ASP A 38 -20.93 23.64 -5.44
N GLY A 39 -21.59 23.33 -4.31
CA GLY A 39 -20.93 22.95 -3.07
C GLY A 39 -20.15 21.63 -3.19
N GLU A 40 -20.74 20.62 -3.83
CA GLU A 40 -20.08 19.34 -4.11
C GLU A 40 -18.88 19.52 -5.04
N LEU A 41 -19.03 20.30 -6.10
CA LEU A 41 -17.96 20.62 -7.04
C LEU A 41 -16.80 21.33 -6.32
N TYR A 42 -17.11 22.33 -5.49
CA TYR A 42 -16.11 23.05 -4.70
C TYR A 42 -15.37 22.12 -3.74
N ALA A 43 -16.09 21.25 -3.03
CA ALA A 43 -15.50 20.28 -2.12
C ALA A 43 -14.55 19.32 -2.86
N LYS A 44 -14.99 18.80 -4.01
CA LYS A 44 -14.16 17.91 -4.86
C LYS A 44 -12.94 18.61 -5.43
N GLN A 45 -13.07 19.87 -5.82
CA GLN A 45 -11.94 20.67 -6.27
C GLN A 45 -10.92 20.86 -5.15
N LYS A 46 -11.36 21.16 -3.93
CA LYS A 46 -10.46 21.31 -2.77
C LYS A 46 -9.80 20.00 -2.36
N GLU A 47 -10.52 18.89 -2.44
CA GLU A 47 -9.95 17.55 -2.25
C GLU A 47 -8.83 17.28 -3.27
N ALA A 48 -9.08 17.56 -4.55
CA ALA A 48 -8.08 17.40 -5.61
C ALA A 48 -6.86 18.32 -5.43
N GLU A 49 -7.06 19.58 -5.07
CA GLU A 49 -5.98 20.51 -4.74
C GLU A 49 -5.12 19.99 -3.58
N GLY A 50 -5.76 19.43 -2.55
CA GLY A 50 -5.05 18.80 -1.42
C GLY A 50 -4.20 17.61 -1.84
N LEU A 51 -4.74 16.74 -2.70
CA LEU A 51 -4.00 15.59 -3.24
C LEU A 51 -2.80 16.01 -4.10
N VAL A 52 -2.96 17.05 -4.92
CA VAL A 52 -1.86 17.62 -5.70
C VAL A 52 -0.77 18.19 -4.78
N GLY A 53 -1.16 18.92 -3.72
CA GLY A 53 -0.23 19.43 -2.73
C GLY A 53 0.54 18.32 -2.00
N LEU A 54 -0.15 17.25 -1.63
CA LEU A 54 0.47 16.06 -1.03
C LEU A 54 1.47 15.40 -1.99
N ALA A 55 1.09 15.19 -3.25
CA ALA A 55 1.96 14.59 -4.25
C ALA A 55 3.21 15.47 -4.52
N GLN A 56 3.05 16.78 -4.57
CA GLN A 56 4.16 17.73 -4.70
C GLN A 56 5.09 17.69 -3.48
N ALA A 57 4.53 17.62 -2.27
CA ALA A 57 5.31 17.48 -1.05
C ALA A 57 6.11 16.17 -1.03
N GLN A 58 5.48 15.05 -1.38
CA GLN A 58 6.14 13.75 -1.50
C GLN A 58 7.25 13.76 -2.57
N GLY A 59 6.97 14.33 -3.75
CA GLY A 59 7.97 14.45 -4.82
C GLY A 59 9.15 15.33 -4.41
N THR A 60 8.89 16.43 -3.71
CA THR A 60 9.94 17.31 -3.16
C THR A 60 10.77 16.57 -2.13
N TYR A 61 10.14 15.85 -1.21
CA TYR A 61 10.81 15.05 -0.19
C TYR A 61 11.73 13.98 -0.79
N ILE A 62 11.26 13.23 -1.78
CA ILE A 62 12.08 12.22 -2.46
C ILE A 62 13.25 12.88 -3.21
N ARG A 63 13.00 14.03 -3.87
CA ARG A 63 14.03 14.77 -4.59
C ARG A 63 15.12 15.31 -3.66
N THR A 64 14.74 15.89 -2.51
CA THR A 64 15.71 16.42 -1.55
C THR A 64 16.55 15.30 -0.93
N LEU A 65 15.93 14.17 -0.57
CA LEU A 65 16.64 12.98 -0.11
C LEU A 65 17.60 12.45 -1.18
N SER A 66 17.13 12.28 -2.42
CA SER A 66 17.96 11.82 -3.53
C SER A 66 19.18 12.73 -3.75
N GLY A 67 18.97 14.05 -3.70
CA GLY A 67 20.05 15.04 -3.78
C GLY A 67 21.04 14.95 -2.61
N ALA A 68 20.55 14.79 -1.37
CA ALA A 68 21.40 14.64 -0.19
C ALA A 68 22.25 13.37 -0.23
N MET A 69 21.77 12.32 -0.89
CA MET A 69 22.50 11.06 -1.11
C MET A 69 23.32 11.05 -2.40
N GLY A 70 23.47 12.20 -3.08
CA GLY A 70 24.28 12.32 -4.29
C GLY A 70 23.74 11.52 -5.48
N GLY A 71 22.42 11.27 -5.53
CA GLY A 71 21.80 10.44 -6.56
C GLY A 71 22.02 8.94 -6.38
N ASN A 72 22.55 8.50 -5.24
CA ASN A 72 22.70 7.07 -4.95
C ASN A 72 21.33 6.43 -4.69
N TYR A 73 20.79 5.79 -5.73
CA TYR A 73 19.50 5.11 -5.69
C TYR A 73 19.44 3.99 -4.63
N GLY A 74 20.54 3.26 -4.42
CA GLY A 74 20.60 2.18 -3.43
C GLY A 74 20.40 2.71 -2.02
N ALA A 75 21.13 3.77 -1.64
CA ALA A 75 21.00 4.42 -0.35
C ALA A 75 19.59 5.00 -0.12
N LEU A 76 19.00 5.61 -1.16
CA LEU A 76 17.63 6.15 -1.11
C LEU A 76 16.60 5.04 -0.88
N ARG A 77 16.68 3.95 -1.67
CA ARG A 77 15.78 2.81 -1.53
C ARG A 77 15.87 2.23 -0.14
N ASP A 78 17.09 1.97 0.34
CA ASP A 78 17.31 1.34 1.64
C ASP A 78 16.80 2.24 2.78
N TYR A 79 17.05 3.56 2.69
CA TYR A 79 16.49 4.52 3.65
C TYR A 79 14.96 4.50 3.67
N LEU A 80 14.31 4.51 2.50
CA LEU A 80 12.85 4.45 2.40
C LEU A 80 12.30 3.12 2.94
N MET A 81 12.96 2.00 2.68
CA MET A 81 12.58 0.68 3.21
C MET A 81 12.73 0.59 4.72
N ILE A 82 13.79 1.17 5.28
CA ILE A 82 14.02 1.23 6.73
C ILE A 82 12.96 2.12 7.39
N ASN A 83 12.76 3.33 6.87
CA ASN A 83 11.81 4.30 7.43
C ASN A 83 10.36 3.78 7.32
N GLY A 84 10.03 3.14 6.19
CA GLY A 84 8.74 2.50 5.97
C GLY A 84 8.50 1.22 6.76
N GLY A 85 9.46 0.75 7.57
CA GLY A 85 9.29 -0.44 8.39
C GLY A 85 9.25 -1.77 7.62
N MET A 86 9.55 -1.77 6.32
CA MET A 86 9.47 -2.95 5.46
C MET A 86 10.30 -4.12 6.02
N TYR A 87 11.48 -3.85 6.58
CA TYR A 87 12.31 -4.90 7.19
C TYR A 87 11.66 -5.53 8.43
N GLN A 88 10.95 -4.74 9.24
CA GLN A 88 10.21 -5.26 10.40
C GLN A 88 9.03 -6.13 9.94
N GLU A 89 8.34 -5.70 8.88
CA GLU A 89 7.23 -6.45 8.31
C GLU A 89 7.68 -7.79 7.69
N ILE A 90 8.76 -7.79 6.90
CA ILE A 90 9.36 -9.01 6.36
C ILE A 90 9.80 -9.95 7.49
N ALA A 91 10.44 -9.43 8.54
CA ALA A 91 10.85 -10.24 9.69
C ALA A 91 9.64 -10.87 10.41
N LYS A 92 8.54 -10.11 10.55
CA LYS A 92 7.29 -10.61 11.14
C LYS A 92 6.67 -11.72 10.29
N ILE A 93 6.52 -11.50 8.98
CA ILE A 93 5.96 -12.49 8.04
C ILE A 93 6.80 -13.78 8.05
N ASN A 94 8.12 -13.65 8.00
CA ASN A 94 9.02 -14.81 8.04
C ASN A 94 8.92 -15.53 9.39
N GLY A 95 8.84 -14.80 10.50
CA GLY A 95 8.65 -15.38 11.83
C GLY A 95 7.32 -16.14 11.95
N GLU A 96 6.24 -15.58 11.39
CA GLU A 96 4.93 -16.23 11.33
C GLU A 96 4.95 -17.48 10.44
N ALA A 97 5.63 -17.43 9.28
CA ALA A 97 5.80 -18.58 8.41
C ALA A 97 6.58 -19.71 9.09
N VAL A 98 7.69 -19.40 9.77
CA VAL A 98 8.48 -20.38 10.55
C VAL A 98 7.68 -20.95 11.72
N LYS A 99 6.87 -20.11 12.39
CA LYS A 99 5.97 -20.55 13.46
C LYS A 99 4.88 -21.49 12.94
N GLY A 100 4.31 -21.19 11.77
CA GLY A 100 3.30 -22.01 11.09
C GLY A 100 3.85 -23.32 10.54
N LEU A 101 5.15 -23.36 10.24
CA LEU A 101 5.81 -24.56 9.73
C LEU A 101 5.93 -25.68 10.78
N GLN A 102 5.69 -25.42 12.08
CA GLN A 102 5.84 -26.38 13.20
C GLN A 102 6.78 -27.51 12.82
N PRO A 103 8.09 -27.25 12.64
CA PRO A 103 8.97 -28.24 12.06
C PRO A 103 8.94 -29.46 12.96
N LYS A 104 8.23 -30.51 12.53
CA LYS A 104 8.38 -31.86 13.07
C LYS A 104 9.78 -32.25 12.65
N ILE A 105 10.75 -31.89 13.48
CA ILE A 105 12.10 -32.43 13.42
C ILE A 105 11.88 -33.92 13.62
N SER A 106 11.73 -34.63 12.50
CA SER A 106 11.68 -36.07 12.46
C SER A 106 13.13 -36.47 12.64
N ILE A 107 13.54 -36.59 13.90
CA ILE A 107 14.85 -37.12 14.24
C ILE A 107 14.87 -38.51 13.62
N TRP A 108 15.60 -38.66 12.52
CA TRP A 108 15.84 -39.97 11.92
C TRP A 108 16.84 -40.66 12.83
N THR A 109 16.38 -41.17 13.97
CA THR A 109 17.14 -42.11 14.79
C THR A 109 17.06 -43.47 14.09
N GLY A 110 17.71 -43.57 12.92
CA GLY A 110 17.74 -44.73 12.06
C GLY A 110 19.18 -45.11 11.76
N ALA A 111 19.61 -46.15 12.46
CA ALA A 111 20.89 -46.88 12.41
C ALA A 111 21.63 -46.92 11.06
N ASN A 112 22.95 -46.69 11.11
CA ASN A 112 24.05 -47.62 10.71
C ASN A 112 25.35 -46.79 10.55
N GLY A 113 26.48 -46.98 11.24
CA GLY A 113 26.95 -47.96 12.21
C GLY A 113 28.35 -47.56 12.70
N GLY A 114 28.71 -48.00 13.90
CA GLY A 114 30.09 -48.15 14.38
C GLY A 114 30.83 -46.91 14.91
N GLY A 115 31.00 -46.86 16.24
CA GLY A 115 32.21 -46.29 16.84
C GLY A 115 32.03 -45.04 17.70
N ASP A 116 31.97 -45.30 19.01
CA ASP A 116 32.50 -44.52 20.13
C ASP A 116 31.86 -43.18 20.53
N GLY A 117 31.74 -43.04 21.85
CA GLY A 117 31.00 -41.99 22.53
C GLY A 117 31.59 -40.59 22.36
N GLY A 118 30.72 -39.59 22.36
CA GLY A 118 31.12 -38.19 22.41
C GLY A 118 29.98 -37.24 22.07
N ASP A 119 29.46 -36.60 23.10
CA ASP A 119 28.52 -35.46 23.10
C ASP A 119 28.83 -34.43 21.99
N GLY A 120 28.11 -34.47 20.86
CA GLY A 120 28.41 -33.62 19.70
C GLY A 120 27.45 -33.66 18.49
N GLY A 121 26.25 -34.23 18.63
CA GLY A 121 25.31 -34.42 17.51
C GLY A 121 24.69 -33.13 16.96
N ALA A 122 24.30 -32.20 17.83
CA ALA A 122 23.61 -30.97 17.44
C ALA A 122 24.50 -29.98 16.65
N MET A 123 25.81 -29.98 16.91
CA MET A 123 26.75 -29.08 16.23
C MET A 123 27.09 -29.57 14.81
N LYS A 124 27.02 -30.89 14.55
CA LYS A 124 27.28 -31.48 13.22
C LYS A 124 26.17 -31.18 12.21
N GLU A 125 24.91 -31.09 12.63
CA GLU A 125 23.79 -30.74 11.75
C GLU A 125 23.78 -29.24 11.38
N VAL A 126 24.09 -28.35 12.33
CA VAL A 126 24.28 -26.91 12.05
C VAL A 126 25.46 -26.67 11.11
N VAL A 127 26.54 -27.45 11.26
CA VAL A 127 27.68 -27.42 10.33
C VAL A 127 27.30 -28.00 8.96
N GLY A 128 26.38 -28.96 8.87
CA GLY A 128 25.82 -29.46 7.61
C GLY A 128 24.98 -28.42 6.87
N LEU A 129 24.08 -27.74 7.58
CA LEU A 129 23.28 -26.61 7.05
C LEU A 129 24.18 -25.45 6.60
N TYR A 130 25.18 -25.09 7.39
CA TYR A 130 26.15 -24.05 7.05
C TYR A 130 27.03 -24.42 5.83
N LYS A 131 27.27 -25.71 5.58
CA LYS A 131 27.98 -26.20 4.39
C LYS A 131 27.09 -26.33 3.14
N MET A 132 25.77 -26.40 3.28
CA MET A 132 24.80 -26.46 2.18
C MET A 132 24.32 -25.10 1.69
N LEU A 133 24.46 -24.06 2.52
CA LEU A 133 24.16 -22.67 2.16
C LEU A 133 25.04 -22.13 1.00
N PRO A 134 26.38 -22.28 1.01
CA PRO A 134 27.24 -21.75 -0.06
C PRO A 134 26.97 -22.33 -1.46
N PRO A 135 26.76 -23.65 -1.63
CA PRO A 135 26.44 -24.23 -2.95
C PRO A 135 25.14 -23.70 -3.56
N LEU A 136 24.11 -23.41 -2.75
CA LEU A 136 22.85 -22.85 -3.25
C LEU A 136 23.00 -21.39 -3.71
N PHE A 137 23.85 -20.59 -3.04
CA PHE A 137 24.14 -19.21 -3.46
C PHE A 137 24.90 -19.16 -4.80
N ASN A 138 25.80 -20.11 -5.05
CA ASN A 138 26.49 -20.21 -6.33
C ASN A 138 25.51 -20.54 -7.48
N THR A 139 24.55 -21.45 -7.26
CA THR A 139 23.55 -21.77 -8.30
C THR A 139 22.61 -20.60 -8.62
N VAL A 140 22.23 -19.79 -7.62
CA VAL A 140 21.41 -18.59 -7.84
C VAL A 140 22.23 -17.50 -8.54
N HIS A 141 23.51 -17.34 -8.18
CA HIS A 141 24.40 -16.40 -8.83
C HIS A 141 24.65 -16.76 -10.32
N GLU A 142 24.91 -18.05 -10.62
CA GLU A 142 25.10 -18.54 -11.99
C GLU A 142 23.83 -18.47 -12.86
N GLN A 143 22.63 -18.54 -12.26
CA GLN A 143 21.36 -18.51 -13.00
C GLN A 143 20.70 -17.12 -13.10
N THR A 144 21.09 -16.16 -12.25
CA THR A 144 20.39 -14.86 -12.16
C THR A 144 21.30 -13.64 -12.16
N GLU A 145 22.63 -13.81 -12.12
CA GLU A 145 23.64 -12.75 -12.00
C GLU A 145 23.43 -11.79 -10.80
N MET A 146 22.47 -12.06 -9.91
CA MET A 146 22.19 -11.20 -8.76
C MET A 146 23.08 -11.57 -7.59
N LEU A 147 23.73 -10.56 -7.00
CA LEU A 147 24.50 -10.71 -5.76
C LEU A 147 23.54 -10.68 -4.56
N PRO A 148 23.62 -11.66 -3.65
CA PRO A 148 22.82 -11.64 -2.43
C PRO A 148 23.22 -10.44 -1.55
N PRO A 149 22.26 -9.82 -0.83
CA PRO A 149 22.52 -8.66 0.00
C PRO A 149 23.50 -8.99 1.15
N THR A 150 24.34 -8.02 1.50
CA THR A 150 25.55 -8.17 2.32
C THR A 150 25.34 -8.69 3.75
N TRP A 151 24.12 -8.67 4.28
CA TRP A 151 23.76 -9.18 5.60
C TRP A 151 23.57 -10.71 5.63
N ILE A 152 23.47 -11.38 4.47
CA ILE A 152 23.37 -12.84 4.34
C ILE A 152 24.76 -13.51 4.35
N GLY A 153 25.83 -12.72 4.20
CA GLY A 153 27.22 -13.18 4.19
C GLY A 153 27.94 -12.79 2.90
N LYS A 154 29.23 -12.49 3.01
CA LYS A 154 30.09 -12.31 1.83
C LYS A 154 30.53 -13.68 1.32
N ILE A 155 30.33 -13.95 0.04
CA ILE A 155 31.02 -15.05 -0.63
C ILE A 155 32.51 -14.65 -0.66
N THR A 156 33.33 -15.30 0.16
CA THR A 156 34.77 -15.29 -0.05
C THR A 156 35.07 -16.35 -1.10
N GLU A 157 35.29 -15.93 -2.34
CA GLU A 157 35.88 -16.79 -3.37
C GLU A 157 37.28 -17.21 -2.91
N SER A 158 37.46 -18.52 -2.69
CA SER A 158 38.80 -19.08 -2.70
C SER A 158 39.26 -19.16 -4.15
N LYS A 159 40.45 -18.62 -4.41
CA LYS A 159 41.22 -18.85 -5.63
C LYS A 159 41.31 -20.33 -5.98
#